data_AF-A0A9Q6N431-F1
#
_entry.id   AF-A0A9Q6N431-F1
#
_cell.length_a   1.000
_cell.length_b   1.000
_cell.length_c   1.000
_cell.angle_alpha   90.00
_cell.angle_beta   90.00
_cell.angle_gamma   90.00
#
_symmetry.space_group_name_H-M   'P 1'
#
loop_
_entity.id
_entity.type
_entity.pdbx_description
1 polymer ?
#
loop_
_entity_poly.entity_id
_entity_poly.type
_entity_poly.pdbx_seq_one_letter_code
_entity_poly.pdbx_strand_id
1 'polypeptide(L)'
;MQVEKLCSPATWAEGPVWLPALDGVVFSDVKGNRMYCWQRNGELSIWRHHSHYANGNARDHQGRVVSCEHGRRAISRTETDGTVNVLVDKVEGKRFNSPNDLAIRSDGTIWFTDPPYGIVSDHEGYLAPSQVIGCYLYCFDPESGQLSIAASDLQRPNGLAFSPDESVLYVADMSVVDFPTLGRHELRTYKVDGRTLSAGQFFADVSPGFPDGFCVDANGDIYCSCADGVIIFDSSGNRKGKIPIPETVSNCTFGGPNNDELYITANTSLYRVTLR
;
A
#
# COMPACT_ATOMS: atom_id res chain seq x y z
N MET A 1 0.77 17.92 -17.79
CA MET A 1 0.30 17.45 -16.47
C MET A 1 0.68 18.51 -15.44
N GLN A 2 -0.26 18.97 -14.62
CA GLN A 2 0.00 19.91 -13.52
C GLN A 2 -0.09 19.14 -12.21
N VAL A 3 0.95 19.23 -11.38
CA VAL A 3 0.96 18.67 -10.03
C VAL A 3 0.38 19.71 -9.08
N GLU A 4 -0.59 19.30 -8.27
CA GLU A 4 -1.24 20.12 -7.26
C GLU A 4 -0.99 19.54 -5.87
N LYS A 5 -0.50 20.37 -4.93
CA LYS A 5 -0.45 20.02 -3.51
C LYS A 5 -1.81 20.33 -2.90
N LEU A 6 -2.50 19.31 -2.41
CA LEU A 6 -3.86 19.42 -1.87
C LEU A 6 -3.84 19.81 -0.38
N CYS A 7 -2.96 19.18 0.40
CA CYS A 7 -2.74 19.48 1.82
C CYS A 7 -1.40 18.94 2.33
N SER A 8 -0.95 19.40 3.50
CA SER A 8 0.26 18.91 4.19
C SER A 8 0.06 18.64 5.69
N PRO A 9 -0.88 17.73 6.08
CA PRO A 9 -1.25 17.58 7.49
C PRO A 9 -0.50 16.46 8.22
N ALA A 10 0.26 15.65 7.50
CA ALA A 10 0.80 14.40 8.02
C ALA A 10 2.25 14.56 8.48
N THR A 11 2.66 13.69 9.40
CA THR A 11 4.08 13.46 9.70
C THR A 11 4.67 12.45 8.72
N TRP A 12 3.91 11.41 8.38
CA TRP A 12 4.23 10.44 7.33
C TRP A 12 2.95 9.96 6.64
N ALA A 13 2.63 10.59 5.50
CA ALA A 13 1.46 10.31 4.68
C ALA A 13 1.64 8.98 3.95
N GLU A 14 0.64 8.11 4.01
CA GLU A 14 0.68 6.75 3.44
C GLU A 14 -0.68 6.26 2.95
N GLY A 15 -0.64 5.18 2.16
CA GLY A 15 -1.80 4.35 1.84
C GLY A 15 -3.06 5.13 1.41
N PRO A 16 -2.99 5.98 0.37
CA PRO A 16 -4.17 6.68 -0.11
C PRO A 16 -5.17 5.71 -0.75
N VAL A 17 -6.45 5.91 -0.48
CA VAL A 17 -7.55 5.17 -1.11
C VAL A 17 -8.67 6.11 -1.53
N TRP A 18 -9.11 6.01 -2.79
CA TRP A 18 -10.23 6.78 -3.33
C TRP A 18 -11.58 6.18 -2.92
N LEU A 19 -12.43 7.00 -2.31
CA LEU A 19 -13.78 6.66 -1.88
C LEU A 19 -14.83 7.50 -2.64
N PRO A 20 -15.48 6.94 -3.68
CA PRO A 20 -16.50 7.63 -4.47
C PRO A 20 -17.65 8.16 -3.63
N ALA A 21 -18.03 7.44 -2.57
CA ALA A 21 -19.10 7.84 -1.66
C ALA A 21 -18.80 9.15 -0.89
N LEU A 22 -17.51 9.50 -0.73
CA LEU A 22 -17.08 10.74 -0.08
C LEU A 22 -16.64 11.81 -1.09
N ASP A 23 -16.58 11.46 -2.38
CA ASP A 23 -15.90 12.25 -3.42
C ASP A 23 -14.51 12.71 -2.94
N GLY A 24 -13.75 11.78 -2.35
CA GLY A 24 -12.53 12.08 -1.62
C GLY A 24 -11.58 10.90 -1.43
N VAL A 25 -10.39 11.22 -0.92
CA VAL A 25 -9.33 10.27 -0.60
C VAL A 25 -9.18 10.16 0.90
N VAL A 26 -9.16 8.94 1.41
CA VAL A 26 -8.69 8.65 2.76
C VAL A 26 -7.23 8.24 2.68
N PHE A 27 -6.40 8.75 3.60
CA PHE A 27 -4.99 8.37 3.69
C PHE A 27 -4.52 8.39 5.14
N SER A 28 -3.48 7.63 5.42
CA SER A 28 -2.92 7.46 6.75
C SER A 28 -1.87 8.53 7.04
N ASP A 29 -1.81 9.00 8.28
CA ASP A 29 -0.61 9.59 8.87
C ASP A 29 -0.07 8.59 9.88
N VAL A 30 0.83 7.71 9.43
CA VAL A 30 1.25 6.52 10.20
C VAL A 30 1.87 6.95 11.52
N LYS A 31 2.85 7.86 11.46
CA LYS A 31 3.56 8.38 12.64
C LYS A 31 2.69 9.30 13.50
N GLY A 32 1.71 9.96 12.90
CA GLY A 32 0.69 10.72 13.61
C GLY A 32 -0.43 9.87 14.22
N ASN A 33 -0.41 8.54 14.03
CA ASN A 33 -1.38 7.55 14.51
C ASN A 33 -2.84 7.93 14.22
N ARG A 34 -3.09 8.47 13.03
CA ARG A 34 -4.41 8.93 12.59
C ARG A 34 -4.60 8.75 11.10
N MET A 35 -5.80 9.00 10.61
CA MET A 35 -6.13 9.01 9.19
C MET A 35 -6.89 10.28 8.86
N TYR A 36 -6.66 10.80 7.66
CA TYR A 36 -7.30 11.99 7.12
C TYR A 36 -8.24 11.63 5.97
N CYS A 37 -9.26 12.45 5.76
CA CYS A 37 -10.06 12.45 4.54
C CYS A 37 -9.93 13.82 3.88
N TRP A 38 -9.47 13.83 2.63
CA TRP A 38 -9.52 15.01 1.78
C TRP A 38 -10.64 14.84 0.75
N GLN A 39 -11.53 15.82 0.65
CA GLN A 39 -12.64 15.81 -0.30
C GLN A 39 -12.41 16.82 -1.42
N ARG A 40 -12.96 16.56 -2.62
CA ARG A 40 -12.76 17.41 -3.80
C ARG A 40 -13.29 18.84 -3.69
N ASN A 41 -14.14 19.11 -2.70
CA ASN A 41 -14.55 20.47 -2.32
C ASN A 41 -13.42 21.27 -1.61
N GLY A 42 -12.25 20.65 -1.39
CA GLY A 42 -11.09 21.23 -0.70
C GLY A 42 -11.08 21.01 0.81
N GLU A 43 -12.08 20.33 1.36
CA GLU A 43 -12.16 20.05 2.80
C GLU A 43 -11.18 18.95 3.21
N LEU A 44 -10.48 19.19 4.32
CA LEU A 44 -9.65 18.20 5.00
C LEU A 44 -10.20 17.98 6.41
N SER A 45 -10.47 16.74 6.75
CA SER A 45 -10.95 16.33 8.08
C SER A 45 -10.18 15.13 8.63
N ILE A 46 -10.21 14.95 9.95
CA ILE A 46 -9.70 13.73 10.56
C ILE A 46 -10.76 12.65 10.35
N TRP A 47 -10.39 11.60 9.63
CA TRP A 47 -11.24 10.45 9.39
C TRP A 47 -11.20 9.47 10.58
N ARG A 48 -10.04 9.30 11.20
CA ARG A 48 -9.84 8.47 12.40
C ARG A 48 -8.73 9.02 13.28
N HIS A 49 -9.01 9.30 14.55
CA HIS A 49 -8.01 9.85 15.49
C HIS A 49 -7.00 8.85 16.03
N HIS A 50 -7.43 7.62 16.34
CA HIS A 50 -6.58 6.54 16.83
C HIS A 50 -6.61 5.41 15.81
N SER A 51 -5.72 5.48 14.82
CA SER A 51 -5.72 4.54 13.71
C SER A 51 -4.99 3.22 14.01
N HIS A 52 -4.39 3.12 15.19
CA HIS A 52 -3.47 2.05 15.54
C HIS A 52 -2.30 1.96 14.54
N TYR A 53 -1.78 3.12 14.14
CA TYR A 53 -0.74 3.25 13.13
C TYR A 53 -1.17 2.55 11.83
N ALA A 54 -2.39 2.86 11.37
CA ALA A 54 -2.84 2.42 10.06
C ALA A 54 -1.84 2.90 9.00
N ASN A 55 -1.56 2.05 8.03
CA ASN A 55 -0.63 2.30 6.94
C ASN A 55 -1.37 2.19 5.60
N GLY A 56 -1.14 1.13 4.82
CA GLY A 56 -1.86 0.85 3.58
C GLY A 56 -3.37 0.71 3.77
N ASN A 57 -4.13 1.17 2.78
CA ASN A 57 -5.58 1.10 2.74
C ASN A 57 -6.07 0.63 1.37
N ALA A 58 -7.09 -0.22 1.36
CA ALA A 58 -7.81 -0.60 0.15
C ALA A 58 -9.32 -0.48 0.34
N ARG A 59 -10.05 -0.29 -0.76
CA ARG A 59 -11.50 -0.26 -0.78
C ARG A 59 -12.03 -1.64 -1.19
N ASP A 60 -12.87 -2.25 -0.37
CA ASP A 60 -13.51 -3.52 -0.74
C ASP A 60 -14.67 -3.31 -1.73
N HIS A 61 -15.22 -4.42 -2.23
CA HIS A 61 -16.33 -4.41 -3.19
C HIS A 61 -17.64 -3.84 -2.64
N GLN A 62 -17.73 -3.63 -1.32
CA GLN A 62 -18.87 -3.02 -0.64
C GLN A 62 -18.63 -1.54 -0.30
N GLY A 63 -17.50 -0.98 -0.74
CA GLY A 63 -17.13 0.42 -0.52
C GLY A 63 -16.54 0.70 0.86
N ARG A 64 -16.22 -0.34 1.64
CA ARG A 64 -15.60 -0.22 2.97
C ARG A 64 -14.09 -0.12 2.86
N VAL A 65 -13.46 0.46 3.88
CA VAL A 65 -12.01 0.58 3.94
C VAL A 65 -11.42 -0.59 4.73
N VAL A 66 -10.53 -1.34 4.10
CA VAL A 66 -9.67 -2.35 4.73
C VAL A 66 -8.29 -1.74 4.93
N SER A 67 -7.73 -1.87 6.12
CA SER A 67 -6.48 -1.22 6.52
C SER A 67 -5.47 -2.22 7.05
N CYS A 68 -4.20 -1.99 6.67
CA CYS A 68 -3.04 -2.53 7.34
C CYS A 68 -2.77 -1.71 8.60
N GLU A 69 -2.54 -2.35 9.75
CA GLU A 69 -2.28 -1.65 11.01
C GLU A 69 -1.03 -2.16 11.71
N HIS A 70 -0.02 -1.29 11.81
CA HIS A 70 1.24 -1.61 12.48
C HIS A 70 1.03 -1.86 13.98
N GLY A 71 0.24 -1.02 14.66
CA GLY A 71 0.07 -1.09 16.12
C GLY A 71 -0.68 -2.33 16.60
N ARG A 72 -1.76 -2.71 15.90
CA ARG A 72 -2.47 -3.97 16.19
C ARG A 72 -1.82 -5.19 15.53
N ARG A 73 -0.87 -5.00 14.59
CA ARG A 73 -0.22 -6.06 13.81
C ARG A 73 -1.28 -6.93 13.12
N ALA A 74 -2.18 -6.27 12.40
CA ALA A 74 -3.41 -6.87 11.91
C ALA A 74 -3.94 -6.21 10.63
N ILE A 75 -4.82 -6.92 9.93
CA ILE A 75 -5.71 -6.35 8.92
C ILE A 75 -7.05 -6.05 9.59
N SER A 76 -7.57 -4.84 9.38
CA SER A 76 -8.87 -4.42 9.88
C SER A 76 -9.79 -3.96 8.76
N ARG A 77 -11.09 -3.87 9.05
CA ARG A 77 -12.10 -3.29 8.16
C ARG A 77 -12.95 -2.29 8.91
N THR A 78 -13.23 -1.19 8.24
CA THR A 78 -14.10 -0.12 8.70
C THR A 78 -15.47 -0.32 8.11
N GLU A 79 -16.45 -0.63 8.93
CA GLU A 79 -17.84 -0.78 8.51
C GLU A 79 -18.46 0.59 8.20
N THR A 80 -19.62 0.59 7.55
CA THR A 80 -20.31 1.82 7.11
C THR A 80 -20.79 2.70 8.27
N ASP A 81 -20.96 2.13 9.46
CA ASP A 81 -21.28 2.85 10.70
C ASP A 81 -20.03 3.43 11.41
N GLY A 82 -18.84 3.20 10.85
CA GLY A 82 -17.55 3.61 11.41
C GLY A 82 -16.91 2.61 12.37
N THR A 83 -17.57 1.49 12.69
CA THR A 83 -17.00 0.42 13.54
C THR A 83 -15.78 -0.19 12.85
N VAL A 84 -14.72 -0.45 13.62
CA VAL A 84 -13.48 -1.05 13.10
C VAL A 84 -13.30 -2.47 13.62
N ASN A 85 -13.45 -3.46 12.75
CA ASN A 85 -13.30 -4.87 13.07
C ASN A 85 -11.93 -5.39 12.63
N VAL A 86 -11.25 -6.13 13.50
CA VAL A 86 -10.07 -6.91 13.10
C VAL A 86 -10.55 -8.09 12.27
N LEU A 87 -9.98 -8.27 11.08
CA LEU A 87 -10.26 -9.41 10.20
C LEU A 87 -9.30 -10.56 10.48
N VAL A 88 -8.00 -10.26 10.62
CA VAL A 88 -6.96 -11.25 10.90
C VAL A 88 -5.76 -10.58 11.58
N ASP A 89 -5.21 -11.21 12.62
CA ASP A 89 -4.07 -10.68 13.41
C ASP A 89 -2.95 -11.71 13.65
N LYS A 90 -3.13 -12.95 13.19
CA LYS A 90 -2.21 -14.06 13.43
C LYS A 90 -2.15 -15.05 12.28
N VAL A 91 -1.00 -15.70 12.16
CA VAL A 91 -0.75 -16.91 11.36
C VAL A 91 -0.25 -18.01 12.28
N GLU A 92 -0.90 -19.18 12.27
CA GLU A 92 -0.50 -20.33 13.10
C GLU A 92 -0.28 -19.97 14.59
N GLY A 93 -1.12 -19.08 15.13
CA GLY A 93 -1.03 -18.60 16.52
C GLY A 93 0.03 -17.52 16.78
N LYS A 94 0.87 -17.18 15.81
CA LYS A 94 1.89 -16.12 15.87
C LYS A 94 1.35 -14.83 15.29
N ARG A 95 1.64 -13.69 15.93
CA ARG A 95 1.30 -12.37 15.39
C ARG A 95 2.14 -12.06 14.15
N PHE A 96 1.53 -11.41 13.17
CA PHE A 96 2.23 -10.80 12.02
C PHE A 96 3.33 -9.86 12.48
N ASN A 97 4.32 -9.54 11.65
CA ASN A 97 5.29 -8.49 11.94
C ASN A 97 4.56 -7.16 12.15
N SER A 98 4.12 -6.56 11.06
CA SER A 98 3.35 -5.32 10.98
C SER A 98 2.87 -5.16 9.53
N PRO A 99 1.65 -5.63 9.20
CA PRO A 99 1.11 -5.52 7.85
C PRO A 99 1.25 -4.10 7.31
N ASN A 100 1.74 -3.95 6.08
CA ASN A 100 2.21 -2.66 5.58
C ASN A 100 1.32 -2.11 4.46
N ASP A 101 1.18 -2.84 3.35
CA ASP A 101 0.23 -2.51 2.28
C ASP A 101 -0.66 -3.72 1.91
N LEU A 102 -1.79 -3.47 1.24
CA LEU A 102 -2.74 -4.50 0.84
C LEU A 102 -3.41 -4.25 -0.53
N ALA A 103 -3.78 -5.34 -1.19
CA ALA A 103 -4.63 -5.33 -2.37
C ALA A 103 -5.82 -6.29 -2.18
N ILE A 104 -6.99 -5.88 -2.65
CA ILE A 104 -8.21 -6.72 -2.64
C ILE A 104 -8.43 -7.22 -4.06
N ARG A 105 -8.49 -8.54 -4.21
CA ARG A 105 -8.73 -9.20 -5.49
C ARG A 105 -10.22 -9.26 -5.81
N SER A 106 -10.57 -9.42 -7.08
CA SER A 106 -11.95 -9.56 -7.57
C SER A 106 -12.74 -10.69 -6.89
N ASP A 107 -12.07 -11.75 -6.45
CA ASP A 107 -12.66 -12.86 -5.69
C ASP A 107 -12.89 -12.54 -4.19
N GLY A 108 -12.55 -11.33 -3.74
CA GLY A 108 -12.72 -10.87 -2.37
C GLY A 108 -11.56 -11.24 -1.42
N THR A 109 -10.55 -11.96 -1.90
CA THR A 109 -9.35 -12.24 -1.09
C THR A 109 -8.53 -10.98 -0.87
N ILE A 110 -7.94 -10.90 0.33
CA ILE A 110 -7.08 -9.80 0.77
C ILE A 110 -5.64 -10.28 0.74
N TRP A 111 -4.82 -9.62 -0.06
CA TRP A 111 -3.39 -9.90 -0.18
C TRP A 111 -2.63 -8.78 0.51
N PHE A 112 -1.64 -9.11 1.33
CA PHE A 112 -0.93 -8.09 2.09
C PHE A 112 0.52 -8.48 2.39
N THR A 113 1.36 -7.46 2.54
CA THR A 113 2.78 -7.59 2.86
C THR A 113 3.01 -7.40 4.35
N ASP A 114 3.96 -8.16 4.91
CA ASP A 114 4.25 -8.16 6.36
C ASP A 114 5.74 -7.90 6.69
N PRO A 115 6.28 -6.72 6.36
CA PRO A 115 7.60 -6.27 6.80
C PRO A 115 7.59 -5.87 8.30
N PRO A 116 8.76 -5.65 8.94
CA PRO A 116 8.85 -5.41 10.39
C PRO A 116 8.84 -3.94 10.80
N TYR A 117 8.56 -3.02 9.90
CA TYR A 117 8.64 -1.56 10.11
C TYR A 117 7.90 -1.08 11.37
N GLY A 118 6.67 -1.57 11.60
CA GLY A 118 5.85 -1.21 12.75
C GLY A 118 6.27 -1.82 14.10
N ILE A 119 7.30 -2.68 14.14
CA ILE A 119 7.75 -3.34 15.37
C ILE A 119 9.22 -3.07 15.73
N VAL A 120 9.97 -2.37 14.89
CA VAL A 120 11.39 -2.05 15.16
C VAL A 120 11.59 -0.82 16.04
N SER A 121 10.55 0.00 16.23
CA SER A 121 10.56 1.17 17.12
C SER A 121 9.13 1.62 17.47
N ASP A 122 9.00 2.59 18.37
CA ASP A 122 7.71 3.23 18.71
C ASP A 122 7.32 4.40 17.79
N HIS A 123 8.07 4.64 16.70
CA HIS A 123 7.85 5.79 15.81
C HIS A 123 6.64 5.61 14.89
N GLU A 124 6.39 4.39 14.42
CA GLU A 124 5.32 4.05 13.48
C GLU A 124 4.57 2.77 13.88
N GLY A 125 4.61 2.45 15.17
CA GLY A 125 3.99 1.28 15.76
C GLY A 125 4.43 1.12 17.21
N TYR A 126 4.62 -0.12 17.65
CA TYR A 126 5.10 -0.43 19.00
C TYR A 126 6.25 -1.41 18.92
N LEU A 127 7.38 -1.07 19.57
CA LEU A 127 8.55 -1.93 19.63
C LEU A 127 8.15 -3.32 20.16
N ALA A 128 8.39 -4.35 19.36
CA ALA A 128 8.06 -5.71 19.71
C ALA A 128 8.98 -6.71 18.98
N PRO A 129 9.26 -7.87 19.58
CA PRO A 129 9.90 -8.93 18.84
C PRO A 129 8.97 -9.47 17.75
N SER A 130 9.56 -9.83 16.61
CA SER A 130 8.87 -10.63 15.61
C SER A 130 8.53 -12.02 16.17
N GLN A 131 7.39 -12.56 15.76
CA GLN A 131 6.96 -13.93 16.11
C GLN A 131 7.01 -14.88 14.91
N VAL A 132 7.21 -14.34 13.70
CA VAL A 132 7.40 -15.07 12.45
C VAL A 132 8.87 -15.00 12.05
N ILE A 133 9.35 -15.92 11.19
CA ILE A 133 10.80 -16.03 10.90
C ILE A 133 11.24 -15.01 9.83
N GLY A 134 10.35 -14.70 8.87
CA GLY A 134 10.65 -13.82 7.75
C GLY A 134 9.58 -12.76 7.54
N CYS A 135 9.71 -12.05 6.41
CA CYS A 135 8.71 -11.16 5.89
C CYS A 135 8.00 -11.87 4.74
N TYR A 136 6.68 -11.95 4.83
CA TYR A 136 5.89 -12.75 3.91
C TYR A 136 4.87 -11.88 3.17
N LEU A 137 4.45 -12.40 2.03
CA LEU A 137 3.21 -11.99 1.40
C LEU A 137 2.14 -13.01 1.77
N TYR A 138 1.01 -12.55 2.27
CA TYR A 138 -0.11 -13.38 2.68
C TYR A 138 -1.28 -13.25 1.72
N CYS A 139 -2.08 -14.32 1.62
CA CYS A 139 -3.41 -14.32 1.01
C CYS A 139 -4.42 -14.74 2.08
N PHE A 140 -5.41 -13.88 2.34
CA PHE A 140 -6.46 -14.09 3.34
C PHE A 140 -7.83 -14.04 2.69
N ASP A 141 -8.64 -15.05 2.97
CA ASP A 141 -10.05 -15.10 2.56
C ASP A 141 -10.94 -14.74 3.76
N PRO A 142 -11.59 -13.56 3.75
CA PRO A 142 -12.44 -13.13 4.85
C PRO A 142 -13.74 -13.94 4.98
N GLU A 143 -14.18 -14.66 3.95
CA GLU A 143 -15.41 -15.47 4.01
C GLU A 143 -15.17 -16.81 4.72
N SER A 144 -14.09 -17.51 4.35
CA SER A 144 -13.75 -18.79 4.98
C SER A 144 -12.85 -18.67 6.21
N GLY A 145 -12.19 -17.53 6.39
CA GLY A 145 -11.15 -17.32 7.39
C GLY A 145 -9.82 -17.99 7.05
N GLN A 146 -9.67 -18.52 5.84
CA GLN A 146 -8.43 -19.17 5.41
C GLN A 146 -7.32 -18.15 5.18
N LEU A 147 -6.14 -18.42 5.76
CA LEU A 147 -4.93 -17.63 5.59
C LEU A 147 -3.78 -18.53 5.11
N SER A 148 -3.05 -18.08 4.09
CA SER A 148 -1.85 -18.76 3.60
C SER A 148 -0.70 -17.77 3.37
N ILE A 149 0.54 -18.28 3.48
CA ILE A 149 1.72 -17.59 2.95
C ILE A 149 1.71 -17.80 1.44
N ALA A 150 1.53 -16.73 0.67
CA ALA A 150 1.51 -16.77 -0.78
C ALA A 150 2.91 -16.67 -1.39
N ALA A 151 3.82 -15.92 -0.75
CA ALA A 151 5.24 -15.87 -1.12
C ALA A 151 6.14 -15.65 0.10
N SER A 152 7.37 -16.17 0.01
CA SER A 152 8.38 -16.12 1.07
C SER A 152 9.80 -15.80 0.57
N ASP A 153 9.95 -15.40 -0.70
CA ASP A 153 11.23 -15.07 -1.34
C ASP A 153 11.54 -13.55 -1.33
N LEU A 154 10.77 -12.79 -0.56
CA LEU A 154 10.87 -11.35 -0.34
C LEU A 154 11.66 -11.06 0.94
N GLN A 155 12.43 -9.96 0.96
CA GLN A 155 13.20 -9.55 2.15
C GLN A 155 12.54 -8.41 2.92
N ARG A 156 12.09 -7.37 2.21
CA ARG A 156 11.27 -6.28 2.76
C ARG A 156 10.12 -5.96 1.79
N PRO A 157 9.10 -6.83 1.75
CA PRO A 157 7.94 -6.59 0.91
C PRO A 157 7.20 -5.35 1.37
N ASN A 158 6.80 -4.49 0.43
CA ASN A 158 6.09 -3.24 0.72
C ASN A 158 4.82 -3.14 -0.16
N GLY A 159 4.75 -2.21 -1.12
CA GLY A 159 3.59 -2.04 -1.99
C GLY A 159 3.30 -3.29 -2.83
N LEU A 160 2.02 -3.48 -3.18
CA LEU A 160 1.57 -4.54 -4.07
C LEU A 160 0.33 -4.13 -4.86
N ALA A 161 0.22 -4.62 -6.09
CA ALA A 161 -0.96 -4.45 -6.92
C ALA A 161 -1.07 -5.57 -7.95
N PHE A 162 -2.29 -5.91 -8.34
CA PHE A 162 -2.55 -6.85 -9.42
C PHE A 162 -2.47 -6.15 -10.79
N SER A 163 -2.13 -6.92 -11.82
CA SER A 163 -2.43 -6.56 -13.21
C SER A 163 -3.95 -6.39 -13.41
N PRO A 164 -4.40 -5.68 -14.46
CA PRO A 164 -5.83 -5.46 -14.69
C PRO A 164 -6.67 -6.75 -14.81
N ASP A 165 -6.05 -7.82 -15.31
CA ASP A 165 -6.65 -9.15 -15.44
C ASP A 165 -6.36 -10.09 -14.25
N GLU A 166 -5.68 -9.58 -13.23
CA GLU A 166 -5.26 -10.29 -12.01
C GLU A 166 -4.43 -11.56 -12.24
N SER A 167 -3.83 -11.71 -13.43
CA SER A 167 -2.96 -12.84 -13.75
C SER A 167 -1.53 -12.67 -13.21
N VAL A 168 -1.15 -11.43 -12.89
CA VAL A 168 0.15 -11.06 -12.32
C VAL A 168 -0.05 -10.25 -11.04
N LEU A 169 0.72 -10.56 -10.02
CA LEU A 169 0.88 -9.72 -8.83
C LEU A 169 2.25 -9.06 -8.87
N TYR A 170 2.28 -7.74 -8.78
CA TYR A 170 3.48 -6.93 -8.60
C TYR A 170 3.70 -6.71 -7.09
N VAL A 171 4.95 -6.78 -6.63
CA VAL A 171 5.32 -6.52 -5.22
C VAL A 171 6.63 -5.76 -5.17
N ALA A 172 6.70 -4.70 -4.37
CA ALA A 172 7.94 -3.97 -4.09
C ALA A 172 8.80 -4.72 -3.07
N ASP A 173 10.10 -4.83 -3.32
CA ASP A 173 11.10 -5.25 -2.33
C ASP A 173 12.13 -4.13 -2.16
N MET A 174 12.06 -3.45 -1.02
CA MET A 174 12.91 -2.31 -0.67
C MET A 174 13.96 -2.66 0.37
N SER A 175 14.41 -3.92 0.39
CA SER A 175 15.38 -4.43 1.36
C SER A 175 16.72 -3.70 1.40
N VAL A 176 17.03 -2.86 0.40
CA VAL A 176 18.18 -1.95 0.44
C VAL A 176 18.20 -1.05 1.68
N VAL A 177 17.03 -0.74 2.28
CA VAL A 177 16.96 0.11 3.48
C VAL A 177 17.66 -0.49 4.69
N ASP A 178 17.62 -1.81 4.84
CA ASP A 178 18.26 -2.53 5.94
C ASP A 178 19.57 -3.19 5.50
N PHE A 179 19.70 -3.49 4.21
CA PHE A 179 20.86 -4.17 3.61
C PHE A 179 21.44 -3.34 2.46
N PRO A 180 22.17 -2.23 2.74
CA PRO A 180 22.55 -1.25 1.71
C PRO A 180 23.40 -1.79 0.54
N THR A 181 24.03 -2.96 0.70
CA THR A 181 24.91 -3.57 -0.32
C THR A 181 24.27 -4.74 -1.06
N LEU A 182 23.35 -5.47 -0.42
CA LEU A 182 22.79 -6.73 -0.94
C LEU A 182 21.27 -6.71 -1.08
N GLY A 183 20.62 -5.70 -0.50
CA GLY A 183 19.19 -5.52 -0.55
C GLY A 183 18.74 -5.00 -1.90
N ARG A 184 17.46 -5.19 -2.17
CA ARG A 184 16.79 -4.82 -3.41
C ARG A 184 16.16 -3.44 -3.31
N HIS A 185 16.02 -2.80 -4.45
CA HIS A 185 15.21 -1.61 -4.67
C HIS A 185 14.40 -1.81 -5.95
N GLU A 186 13.72 -2.96 -6.02
CA GLU A 186 13.12 -3.49 -7.23
C GLU A 186 11.63 -3.80 -7.04
N LEU A 187 10.88 -3.72 -8.14
CA LEU A 187 9.61 -4.39 -8.26
C LEU A 187 9.84 -5.84 -8.71
N ARG A 188 9.05 -6.75 -8.14
CA ARG A 188 9.01 -8.17 -8.49
C ARG A 188 7.64 -8.54 -9.02
N THR A 189 7.58 -9.55 -9.88
CA THR A 189 6.33 -10.11 -10.41
C THR A 189 6.16 -11.56 -10.06
N TYR A 190 4.90 -11.94 -9.84
CA TYR A 190 4.46 -13.29 -9.54
C TYR A 190 3.28 -13.63 -10.45
N LYS A 191 3.29 -14.80 -11.09
CA LYS A 191 2.09 -15.32 -11.75
C LYS A 191 1.11 -15.82 -10.69
N VAL A 192 -0.16 -15.47 -10.85
CA VAL A 192 -1.22 -15.84 -9.92
C VAL A 192 -1.90 -17.11 -10.42
N ASP A 193 -1.99 -18.12 -9.56
CA ASP A 193 -2.74 -19.36 -9.81
C ASP A 193 -3.70 -19.62 -8.64
N GLY A 194 -4.96 -19.21 -8.78
CA GLY A 194 -5.91 -19.22 -7.68
C GLY A 194 -5.43 -18.38 -6.50
N ARG A 195 -5.06 -19.03 -5.39
CA ARG A 195 -4.55 -18.40 -4.15
C ARG A 195 -3.04 -18.59 -3.94
N THR A 196 -2.34 -19.10 -4.94
CA THR A 196 -0.88 -19.34 -4.89
C THR A 196 -0.16 -18.49 -5.92
N LEU A 197 1.16 -18.40 -5.77
CA LEU A 197 2.03 -17.65 -6.65
C LEU A 197 3.15 -18.53 -7.21
N SER A 198 3.62 -18.19 -8.41
CA SER A 198 4.89 -18.70 -8.93
C SER A 198 6.09 -18.20 -8.11
N ALA A 199 7.30 -18.64 -8.44
CA ALA A 199 8.51 -17.98 -7.93
C ALA A 199 8.58 -16.52 -8.42
N GLY A 200 9.00 -15.61 -7.54
CA GLY A 200 9.13 -14.20 -7.86
C GLY A 200 10.23 -13.96 -8.89
N GLN A 201 9.94 -13.12 -9.87
CA GLN A 201 10.89 -12.68 -10.90
C GLN A 201 11.18 -11.19 -10.73
N PHE A 202 12.41 -10.77 -11.05
CA PHE A 202 12.73 -9.36 -11.20
C PHE A 202 11.85 -8.75 -12.29
N PHE A 203 11.33 -7.55 -12.04
CA PHE A 203 10.52 -6.81 -13.00
C PHE A 203 11.16 -5.48 -13.39
N ALA A 204 11.43 -4.60 -12.42
CA ALA A 204 12.00 -3.29 -12.70
C ALA A 204 12.84 -2.79 -11.51
N ASP A 205 13.92 -2.09 -11.83
CA ASP A 205 14.71 -1.34 -10.85
C ASP A 205 14.08 0.05 -10.62
N VAL A 206 14.04 0.49 -9.36
CA VAL A 206 13.52 1.80 -9.01
C VAL A 206 14.65 2.67 -8.48
N SER A 207 14.93 3.74 -9.24
CA SER A 207 15.96 4.72 -8.94
C SER A 207 15.57 6.10 -9.47
N PRO A 208 15.79 7.19 -8.71
CA PRO A 208 16.45 7.25 -7.41
C PRO A 208 15.56 6.76 -6.25
N GLY A 209 16.19 6.26 -5.18
CA GLY A 209 15.48 5.75 -3.99
C GLY A 209 15.19 4.25 -4.11
N PHE A 210 13.98 3.88 -3.71
CA PHE A 210 13.46 2.51 -3.71
C PHE A 210 11.93 2.54 -3.88
N PRO A 211 11.30 1.43 -4.30
CA PRO A 211 9.85 1.36 -4.43
C PRO A 211 9.20 1.15 -3.07
N ASP A 212 8.25 2.01 -2.73
CA ASP A 212 7.40 1.89 -1.57
C ASP A 212 6.02 1.38 -2.05
N GLY A 213 4.96 2.18 -1.94
CA GLY A 213 3.65 1.92 -2.52
C GLY A 213 3.48 2.35 -3.99
N PHE A 214 2.57 1.70 -4.70
CA PHE A 214 2.31 1.95 -6.12
C PHE A 214 0.91 1.47 -6.54
N CYS A 215 0.45 1.90 -7.71
CA CYS A 215 -0.80 1.42 -8.30
C CYS A 215 -0.65 1.06 -9.78
N VAL A 216 -1.61 0.30 -10.32
CA VAL A 216 -1.66 -0.13 -11.73
C VAL A 216 -2.90 0.47 -12.38
N ASP A 217 -2.75 1.03 -13.58
CA ASP A 217 -3.87 1.58 -14.34
C ASP A 217 -4.55 0.51 -15.22
N ALA A 218 -5.66 0.89 -15.87
CA ALA A 218 -6.43 -0.03 -16.72
C ALA A 218 -5.67 -0.52 -17.96
N ASN A 219 -4.59 0.15 -18.38
CA ASN A 219 -3.74 -0.27 -19.48
C ASN A 219 -2.61 -1.20 -19.03
N GLY A 220 -2.47 -1.42 -17.71
CA GLY A 220 -1.38 -2.20 -17.13
C GLY A 220 -0.10 -1.40 -16.93
N ASP A 221 -0.14 -0.07 -17.00
CA ASP A 221 0.99 0.76 -16.60
C ASP A 221 1.07 0.83 -15.07
N ILE A 222 2.29 0.77 -14.53
CA ILE A 222 2.59 0.79 -13.11
C ILE A 222 3.10 2.18 -12.72
N TYR A 223 2.42 2.82 -11.77
CA TYR A 223 2.74 4.13 -11.21
C TYR A 223 3.41 3.91 -9.86
N CYS A 224 4.74 3.89 -9.85
CA CYS A 224 5.54 3.50 -8.70
C CYS A 224 6.17 4.69 -7.99
N SER A 225 6.00 4.76 -6.67
CA SER A 225 6.71 5.74 -5.83
C SER A 225 8.23 5.62 -5.97
N CYS A 226 8.92 6.74 -5.79
CA CYS A 226 10.37 6.82 -5.67
C CYS A 226 10.79 8.05 -4.85
N ALA A 227 12.11 8.27 -4.69
CA ALA A 227 12.64 9.32 -3.83
C ALA A 227 12.22 10.76 -4.19
N ASP A 228 11.88 11.00 -5.47
CA ASP A 228 11.60 12.34 -6.00
C ASP A 228 10.39 12.38 -6.95
N GLY A 229 9.49 11.41 -6.85
CA GLY A 229 8.28 11.37 -7.67
C GLY A 229 7.64 10.00 -7.83
N VAL A 230 6.93 9.85 -8.95
CA VAL A 230 6.30 8.60 -9.38
C VAL A 230 6.89 8.19 -10.73
N ILE A 231 7.56 7.05 -10.81
CA ILE A 231 8.05 6.45 -12.05
C ILE A 231 6.91 5.66 -12.70
N ILE A 232 6.76 5.80 -14.02
CA ILE A 232 5.76 5.05 -14.77
C ILE A 232 6.47 3.96 -15.55
N PHE A 233 6.10 2.70 -15.32
CA PHE A 233 6.56 1.54 -16.07
C PHE A 233 5.43 0.97 -16.93
N ASP A 234 5.75 0.45 -18.11
CA ASP A 234 4.82 -0.40 -18.86
C ASP A 234 4.76 -1.81 -18.25
N SER A 235 3.84 -2.64 -18.73
CA SER A 235 3.65 -4.02 -18.25
C SER A 235 4.84 -4.97 -18.51
N SER A 236 5.85 -4.51 -19.25
CA SER A 236 7.11 -5.23 -19.51
C SER A 236 8.27 -4.73 -18.64
N GLY A 237 8.03 -3.75 -17.76
CA GLY A 237 9.05 -3.17 -16.87
C GLY A 237 9.84 -2.03 -17.51
N ASN A 238 9.49 -1.57 -18.71
CA ASN A 238 10.19 -0.44 -19.32
C ASN A 238 9.68 0.87 -18.75
N ARG A 239 10.60 1.77 -18.38
CA ARG A 239 10.26 3.10 -17.90
C ARG A 239 9.69 3.97 -19.03
N LYS A 240 8.42 4.37 -18.90
CA LYS A 240 7.72 5.29 -19.82
C LYS A 240 7.96 6.76 -19.46
N GLY A 241 8.12 7.06 -18.17
CA GLY A 241 8.22 8.44 -17.71
C GLY A 241 8.41 8.58 -16.20
N LYS A 242 8.31 9.82 -15.72
CA LYS A 242 8.29 10.17 -14.29
C LYS A 242 7.45 11.42 -14.07
N ILE A 243 6.65 11.42 -13.00
CA ILE A 243 5.94 12.59 -12.47
C ILE A 243 6.77 13.13 -11.29
N PRO A 244 7.47 14.27 -11.42
CA PRO A 244 8.27 14.82 -10.32
C PRO A 244 7.37 15.34 -9.20
N ILE A 245 7.70 14.99 -7.95
CA ILE A 245 7.03 15.48 -6.74
C ILE A 245 8.12 16.06 -5.82
N PRO A 246 7.94 17.25 -5.22
CA PRO A 246 8.99 17.90 -4.44
C PRO A 246 9.13 17.34 -3.01
N GLU A 247 8.77 16.08 -2.80
CA GLU A 247 8.86 15.31 -1.55
C GLU A 247 9.07 13.83 -1.92
N THR A 248 9.70 13.05 -1.03
CA THR A 248 9.76 11.59 -1.18
C THR A 248 8.35 11.01 -1.19
N VAL A 249 8.03 10.28 -2.25
CA VAL A 249 6.72 9.68 -2.44
C VAL A 249 6.69 8.35 -1.70
N SER A 250 5.64 8.13 -0.91
CA SER A 250 5.40 6.87 -0.23
C SER A 250 4.44 5.98 -1.01
N ASN A 251 3.36 6.54 -1.55
CA ASN A 251 2.30 5.73 -2.16
C ASN A 251 1.45 6.57 -3.13
N CYS A 252 0.66 5.92 -3.98
CA CYS A 252 -0.28 6.59 -4.87
C CYS A 252 -1.46 5.69 -5.25
N THR A 253 -2.59 6.31 -5.63
CA THR A 253 -3.81 5.62 -6.03
C THR A 253 -4.57 6.41 -7.09
N PHE A 254 -5.29 5.72 -7.96
CA PHE A 254 -6.21 6.34 -8.91
C PHE A 254 -7.54 6.68 -8.26
N GLY A 255 -8.15 7.78 -8.72
CA GLY A 255 -9.46 8.23 -8.27
C GLY A 255 -10.06 9.31 -9.15
N GLY A 256 -11.00 10.06 -8.58
CA GLY A 256 -11.83 11.01 -9.30
C GLY A 256 -13.00 10.34 -10.06
N PRO A 257 -14.02 11.10 -10.48
CA PRO A 257 -15.20 10.58 -11.16
C PRO A 257 -14.90 9.83 -12.47
N ASN A 258 -13.81 10.20 -13.15
CA ASN A 258 -13.42 9.57 -14.42
C ASN A 258 -12.25 8.59 -14.26
N ASN A 259 -11.78 8.34 -13.02
CA ASN A 259 -10.60 7.52 -12.73
C ASN A 259 -9.32 7.99 -13.47
N ASP A 260 -9.20 9.31 -13.69
CA ASP A 260 -8.12 9.98 -14.41
C ASP A 260 -7.26 10.87 -13.48
N GLU A 261 -7.49 10.80 -12.17
CA GLU A 261 -6.72 11.55 -11.18
C GLU A 261 -5.85 10.59 -10.37
N LEU A 262 -4.53 10.83 -10.39
CA LEU A 262 -3.58 10.14 -9.54
C LEU A 262 -3.38 10.96 -8.26
N TYR A 263 -3.75 10.37 -7.13
CA TYR A 263 -3.51 10.92 -5.79
C TYR A 263 -2.24 10.33 -5.22
N ILE A 264 -1.39 11.17 -4.63
CA ILE A 264 -0.02 10.79 -4.26
C ILE A 264 0.24 11.23 -2.82
N THR A 265 0.55 10.29 -1.93
CA THR A 265 1.08 10.61 -0.60
C THR A 265 2.59 10.77 -0.71
N ALA A 266 3.11 11.88 -0.22
CA ALA A 266 4.53 12.16 -0.26
C ALA A 266 4.95 12.88 1.01
N ASN A 267 5.70 12.17 1.86
CA ASN A 267 6.18 12.60 3.16
C ASN A 267 5.09 13.27 4.02
N THR A 268 4.94 14.60 3.96
CA THR A 268 3.95 15.32 4.81
C THR A 268 2.62 15.59 4.12
N SER A 269 2.52 15.30 2.82
CA SER A 269 1.53 15.90 1.94
C SER A 269 0.73 14.90 1.11
N LEU A 270 -0.47 15.33 0.71
CA LEU A 270 -1.25 14.73 -0.36
C LEU A 270 -1.18 15.63 -1.60
N TYR A 271 -0.87 15.03 -2.75
CA TYR A 271 -0.85 15.66 -4.05
C TYR A 271 -1.87 15.02 -4.99
N ARG A 272 -2.17 15.72 -6.09
CA ARG A 272 -2.97 15.21 -7.22
C ARG A 272 -2.33 15.58 -8.55
N VAL A 273 -2.46 14.67 -9.51
CA VAL A 273 -2.21 14.93 -10.94
C VAL A 273 -3.39 14.41 -11.75
N THR A 274 -3.97 15.24 -12.62
CA THR A 274 -4.93 14.77 -13.62
C THR A 274 -4.17 14.30 -14.87
N LEU A 275 -4.36 13.03 -15.22
CA LEU A 275 -3.84 12.41 -16.44
C LEU A 275 -4.81 12.69 -17.61
N ARG A 276 -4.28 12.82 -18.82
CA ARG A 276 -5.05 13.12 -20.04
C ARG A 276 -4.75 12.08 -21.11
#